data_AF-A0A376P1B5-F1
#
_entry.id   AF-A0A376P1B5-F1
#
_cell.length_a   1.000
_cell.length_b   1.000
_cell.length_c   1.000
_cell.angle_alpha   90.00
_cell.angle_beta   90.00
_cell.angle_gamma   90.00
#
_symmetry.space_group_name_H-M   'P 1'
#
loop_
_entity.id
_entity.type
_entity.pdbx_description
1 polymer ?
#
loop_
_entity_poly.entity_id
_entity_poly.type
_entity_poly.pdbx_seq_one_letter_code
_entity_poly.pdbx_strand_id
1 'polypeptide(L)' 'MARLAAFDMDGTLLMPDHHLGEKTLSTFGATA' A
#
# COMPACT_ATOMS: atom_id res chain seq x y z
N MET A 1 11.48 -3.08 19.96
CA MET A 1 12.16 -3.03 18.65
C MET A 1 11.12 -2.71 17.59
N ALA A 2 11.32 -1.68 16.79
CA ALA A 2 10.42 -1.38 15.66
C ALA A 2 10.85 -2.19 14.42
N ARG A 3 9.90 -2.58 13.58
CA ARG A 3 10.14 -3.17 12.25
C ARG A 3 9.70 -2.16 11.19
N LEU A 4 10.55 -1.91 10.21
CA LEU A 4 10.29 -1.01 9.09
C LEU A 4 10.28 -1.83 7.80
N ALA A 5 9.29 -1.57 6.97
CA ALA A 5 9.23 -2.05 5.58
C ALA A 5 9.07 -0.83 4.67
N ALA A 6 9.78 -0.83 3.54
CA ALA A 6 9.68 0.19 2.51
C ALA A 6 9.27 -0.49 1.20
N PHE A 7 8.33 0.13 0.48
CA PHE A 7 7.78 -0.36 -0.77
C PHE A 7 7.79 0.77 -1.79
N ASP A 8 8.04 0.44 -3.05
CA ASP A 8 7.89 1.38 -4.17
C ASP A 8 6.40 1.65 -4.46
N MET A 9 6.08 2.71 -5.22
CA MET A 9 4.69 3.13 -5.48
C MET A 9 4.16 2.63 -6.83
N ASP A 10 4.63 3.19 -7.94
CA ASP A 10 4.09 2.92 -9.27
C ASP A 10 4.46 1.52 -9.76
N GLY A 11 3.47 0.76 -10.22
CA GLY A 11 3.69 -0.63 -10.63
C GLY A 11 4.03 -1.59 -9.47
N THR A 12 3.99 -1.12 -8.22
CA THR A 12 4.15 -1.94 -7.00
C THR A 12 2.93 -1.85 -6.09
N LEU A 13 2.64 -0.67 -5.52
CA LEU A 13 1.51 -0.47 -4.60
C LEU A 13 0.27 0.11 -5.30
N LEU A 14 0.49 1.00 -6.26
CA LEU A 14 -0.58 1.73 -6.95
C LEU A 14 -1.14 0.90 -8.11
N MET A 15 -2.46 0.94 -8.25
CA MET A 15 -3.15 0.49 -9.46
C MET A 15 -2.83 1.45 -10.62
N PRO A 16 -3.10 1.08 -11.90
CA PRO A 16 -2.76 1.94 -13.06
C PRO A 16 -3.39 3.34 -13.05
N ASP A 17 -4.44 3.55 -12.26
CA ASP A 17 -5.09 4.84 -12.04
C ASP A 17 -4.48 5.64 -10.87
N HIS A 18 -3.34 5.21 -10.34
CA HIS A 18 -2.60 5.80 -9.22
C HIS A 18 -3.32 5.75 -7.87
N HIS A 19 -4.35 4.90 -7.73
CA HIS A 19 -5.00 4.64 -6.45
C HIS A 19 -4.47 3.36 -5.80
N LEU A 20 -4.54 3.29 -4.46
CA LEU A 20 -4.28 2.04 -3.74
C LEU A 20 -5.48 1.10 -3.92
N GLY A 21 -5.21 -0.17 -4.23
CA GLY A 21 -6.24 -1.19 -4.27
C GLY A 21 -6.74 -1.53 -2.86
N GLU A 22 -7.97 -2.05 -2.78
CA GLU A 22 -8.61 -2.44 -1.50
C GLU A 22 -7.73 -3.39 -0.67
N LYS A 23 -7.07 -4.36 -1.33
CA LYS A 23 -6.17 -5.30 -0.65
C LYS A 23 -4.96 -4.62 -0.02
N THR A 24 -4.40 -3.60 -0.67
CA THR A 24 -3.25 -2.85 -0.15
C THR A 24 -3.68 -2.04 1.08
N LEU A 25 -4.84 -1.38 1.01
CA LEU A 25 -5.42 -0.63 2.12
C LEU A 25 -5.74 -1.54 3.33
N SER A 26 -6.38 -2.68 3.09
CA SER A 26 -6.71 -3.64 4.16
C SER A 26 -5.45 -4.24 4.79
N THR A 27 -4.37 -4.41 4.02
CA THR A 27 -3.11 -4.97 4.50
C THR A 27 -2.33 -3.96 5.34
N PHE A 28 -2.32 -2.68 4.96
CA PHE A 28 -1.63 -1.62 5.71
C PHE A 28 -2.47 -1.03 6.84
N GLY A 29 -3.68 -1.54 7.07
CA GLY A 29 -4.53 -1.11 8.17
C GLY A 29 -5.08 0.30 8.01
N ALA A 30 -5.15 0.80 6.77
CA ALA A 30 -5.87 2.04 6.48
C ALA A 30 -7.37 1.76 6.60
N THR A 31 -7.89 1.78 7.82
CA THR A 31 -9.33 1.93 8.07
C THR A 31 -9.74 3.38 7.78
N ALA A 32 -10.87 3.53 7.08
CA ALA A 32 -11.40 4.75 6.46
C ALA A 32 -11.09 6.09 7.15
#